data_AF-A0A0M2U4W2-F1
#
_entry.id   AF-A0A0M2U4W2-F1
#
_cell.length_a   1.000
_cell.length_b   1.000
_cell.length_c   1.000
_cell.angle_alpha   90.00
_cell.angle_beta   90.00
_cell.angle_gamma   90.00
#
_symmetry.space_group_name_H-M   'P 1'
#
loop_
_entity.id
_entity.type
_entity.pdbx_description
1 polymer ?
#
loop_
_entity_poly.entity_id
_entity_poly.type
_entity_poly.pdbx_seq_one_letter_code
_entity_poly.pdbx_strand_id
1 'polypeptide(L)'
;MDITALLLGTVVVGVAVYLIAMPLVQPVEESLVPEVDLDELDPIEKEKESVFTTLGEIEFDYQMKKLSEDDYQSLQNVYRRQAVSILKEEEGVLKAGAPVLEKAAVISDIEKEIEAEIEAEVRRLRQQKKDR
;
A
#
# COMPACT_ATOMS: atom_id res chain seq x y z
N MET A 1 38.92 -3.91 51.99
CA MET A 1 38.17 -3.82 50.71
C MET A 1 39.05 -4.47 49.69
N ASP A 2 38.66 -5.65 49.22
CA ASP A 2 39.55 -6.51 48.44
C ASP A 2 39.76 -5.92 47.05
N ILE A 3 41.01 -5.87 46.60
CA ILE A 3 41.42 -5.35 45.28
C ILE A 3 40.63 -6.05 44.15
N THR A 4 40.23 -7.30 44.39
CA THR A 4 39.35 -8.08 43.51
C THR A 4 37.97 -7.44 43.34
N ALA A 5 37.36 -6.93 44.40
CA ALA A 5 36.07 -6.24 44.35
C ALA A 5 36.18 -4.90 43.61
N LEU A 6 37.31 -4.19 43.77
CA LEU A 6 37.58 -2.94 43.05
C LEU A 6 37.72 -3.20 41.54
N LEU A 7 38.52 -4.20 41.15
CA LEU A 7 38.70 -4.58 39.74
C LEU A 7 37.39 -5.04 39.09
N LEU A 8 36.61 -5.86 39.80
CA LEU A 8 35.32 -6.32 39.30
C LEU A 8 34.36 -5.14 39.07
N GLY A 9 34.30 -4.20 40.01
CA GLY A 9 33.49 -2.99 39.88
C GLY A 9 33.89 -2.16 38.66
N THR A 10 35.19 -1.95 38.43
CA THR A 10 35.68 -1.20 37.27
C THR A 10 35.32 -1.88 35.95
N VAL A 11 35.40 -3.21 35.86
CA VAL A 11 35.01 -3.95 34.65
C VAL A 11 33.52 -3.81 34.38
N VAL A 12 32.67 -3.96 35.40
CA VAL A 12 31.21 -3.82 35.24
C VAL A 12 30.83 -2.43 34.76
N VAL A 13 31.43 -1.39 35.33
CA VAL A 13 31.21 0.00 34.89
C VAL A 13 31.69 0.20 33.45
N GLY A 14 32.86 -0.32 33.10
CA GLY A 14 33.39 -0.24 31.73
C GLY A 14 32.47 -0.90 30.70
N VAL A 15 31.93 -2.08 31.01
CA VAL A 15 30.96 -2.77 30.15
C VAL A 15 29.66 -1.98 30.02
N ALA A 16 29.13 -1.44 31.12
CA ALA A 16 27.92 -0.63 31.08
C ALA A 16 28.10 0.63 30.21
N VAL A 17 29.22 1.34 30.36
CA VAL A 17 29.55 2.50 29.53
C VAL A 17 29.70 2.10 28.07
N TYR A 18 30.36 0.98 27.78
CA TYR A 18 30.52 0.47 26.42
C TYR A 18 29.18 0.16 25.76
N LEU A 19 28.26 -0.52 26.46
CA LEU A 19 26.93 -0.84 25.93
C LEU A 19 26.08 0.40 25.65
N ILE A 20 26.28 1.49 26.40
CA ILE A 20 25.57 2.76 26.18
C ILE A 20 26.22 3.58 25.07
N ALA A 21 27.55 3.60 24.98
CA ALA A 21 28.28 4.35 23.97
C ALA A 21 28.18 3.69 22.58
N MET A 22 28.10 2.36 22.52
CA MET A 22 28.00 1.60 21.27
C MET A 22 26.85 2.08 20.35
N PRO A 23 25.58 2.20 20.78
CA PRO A 23 24.50 2.67 19.91
C PRO A 23 24.61 4.16 19.56
N LEU A 24 25.38 4.95 20.31
CA LEU A 24 25.53 6.38 20.05
C LEU A 24 26.54 6.69 18.94
N VAL A 25 27.53 5.80 18.76
CA VAL A 25 28.58 5.94 17.72
C VAL A 25 28.26 5.10 16.48
N GLN A 26 27.31 4.17 16.59
CA GLN A 26 26.76 3.53 15.40
C GLN A 26 26.09 4.61 14.56
N PRO A 27 26.55 4.86 13.32
CA PRO A 27 25.73 5.60 12.38
C PRO A 27 24.41 4.83 12.32
N VAL A 28 23.34 5.50 12.70
CA VAL A 28 22.00 5.02 12.39
C VAL A 28 22.03 4.90 10.87
N GLU A 29 22.21 3.68 10.35
CA GLU A 29 21.61 3.38 9.06
C GLU A 29 20.16 3.75 9.30
N GLU A 30 19.75 4.90 8.75
CA GLU A 30 18.35 5.25 8.63
C GLU A 30 17.69 3.99 8.11
N SER A 31 17.09 3.23 9.04
CA SER A 31 15.99 2.37 8.70
C SER A 31 15.10 3.33 7.96
N LEU A 32 15.06 3.17 6.64
CA LEU A 32 14.22 3.89 5.71
C LEU A 32 12.78 3.65 6.18
N VAL A 33 12.36 4.34 7.24
CA VAL A 33 11.07 4.96 7.24
C VAL A 33 11.24 5.93 6.10
N PRO A 34 10.70 5.64 4.90
CA PRO A 34 10.78 6.60 3.84
C PRO A 34 10.20 7.87 4.45
N GLU A 35 11.02 8.91 4.57
CA GLU A 35 10.49 10.25 4.70
C GLU A 35 9.63 10.38 3.45
N VAL A 36 8.32 10.19 3.60
CA VAL A 36 7.40 10.23 2.46
C VAL A 36 7.46 11.67 2.01
N ASP A 37 8.28 11.92 1.01
CA ASP A 37 8.40 13.23 0.42
C ASP A 37 7.06 13.50 -0.25
N LEU A 38 6.23 14.33 0.40
CA LEU A 38 4.89 14.65 -0.07
C LEU A 38 4.92 15.34 -1.45
N ASP A 39 6.10 15.78 -1.90
CA ASP A 39 6.32 16.33 -3.24
C ASP A 39 6.63 15.25 -4.29
N GLU A 40 6.99 14.02 -3.89
CA GLU A 40 7.16 12.85 -4.78
C GLU A 40 5.92 11.94 -4.84
N LEU A 41 4.92 12.15 -3.97
CA LEU A 41 3.66 11.41 -4.02
C LEU A 41 2.90 11.66 -5.34
N ASP A 42 2.23 10.62 -5.84
CA ASP A 42 1.25 10.75 -6.91
C ASP A 42 0.26 11.89 -6.54
N PRO A 43 -0.03 12.84 -7.44
CA PRO A 43 -0.99 13.91 -7.19
C PRO A 43 -2.31 13.43 -6.58
N ILE A 44 -2.79 12.25 -6.97
CA ILE A 44 -4.02 11.63 -6.45
C ILE A 44 -3.84 11.20 -4.99
N GLU A 45 -2.66 10.67 -4.64
CA GLU A 45 -2.35 10.25 -3.28
C GLU A 45 -2.20 11.45 -2.33
N LYS A 46 -1.59 12.54 -2.80
CA LYS A 46 -1.52 13.81 -2.06
C LYS A 46 -2.91 14.43 -1.84
N GLU A 47 -3.78 14.40 -2.85
CA GLU A 47 -5.15 14.89 -2.72
C GLU A 47 -5.96 14.01 -1.75
N LYS A 48 -5.80 12.67 -1.83
CA LYS A 48 -6.39 11.70 -0.90
C LYS A 48 -6.00 12.04 0.53
N GLU A 49 -4.71 12.12 0.83
CA GLU A 49 -4.23 12.43 2.18
C GLU A 49 -4.80 13.75 2.72
N SER A 50 -4.81 14.80 1.90
CA SER A 50 -5.36 16.10 2.29
C SER A 50 -6.84 16.01 2.67
N VAL A 51 -7.67 15.39 1.82
CA VAL A 51 -9.12 15.30 2.06
C VAL A 51 -9.45 14.44 3.28
N PHE A 52 -8.76 13.32 3.45
CA PHE A 52 -8.98 12.44 4.62
C PHE A 52 -8.50 13.10 5.92
N THR A 53 -7.40 13.85 5.88
CA THR A 53 -6.92 14.64 7.03
C THR A 53 -7.96 15.69 7.43
N THR A 54 -8.47 16.46 6.46
CA THR A 54 -9.51 17.47 6.73
C THR A 54 -10.79 16.85 7.29
N LEU A 55 -11.18 15.65 6.82
CA LEU A 55 -12.32 14.91 7.37
C LEU A 55 -12.10 14.56 8.85
N GLY A 56 -10.91 14.11 9.21
CA GLY A 56 -10.52 13.84 10.59
C GLY A 56 -10.53 15.09 11.47
N GLU A 57 -10.03 16.22 10.96
CA GLU A 57 -10.06 17.51 11.66
C GLU A 57 -11.50 17.99 11.91
N ILE A 58 -12.40 17.86 10.93
CA ILE A 58 -13.82 18.22 11.07
C ILE A 58 -14.48 17.38 12.16
N GLU A 59 -14.24 16.07 12.17
CA GLU A 59 -14.77 15.17 13.20
C GLU A 59 -14.22 15.49 14.58
N PHE A 60 -12.91 15.77 14.67
CA PHE A 60 -12.26 16.18 15.90
C PHE A 60 -12.87 17.49 16.43
N ASP A 61 -13.01 18.52 15.59
CA ASP A 61 -13.56 19.80 16.00
C ASP A 61 -15.03 19.71 16.44
N TYR A 62 -15.81 18.85 15.80
CA TYR A 62 -17.17 18.54 16.26
C TYR A 62 -17.18 17.82 17.62
N GLN A 63 -16.33 16.80 17.82
CA GLN A 63 -16.19 16.12 19.13
C GLN A 63 -15.74 17.08 20.24
N MET A 64 -14.90 18.05 19.89
CA MET A 64 -14.44 19.12 20.78
C MET A 64 -15.47 20.24 20.97
N LYS A 65 -16.67 20.11 20.38
CA LYS A 65 -17.77 21.09 20.43
C LYS A 65 -17.40 22.47 19.89
N LYS A 66 -16.43 22.53 18.98
CA LYS A 66 -16.07 23.76 18.26
C LYS A 66 -16.98 24.02 17.07
N LEU A 67 -17.59 22.96 16.52
CA LEU A 67 -18.56 23.03 15.43
C LEU A 67 -19.97 22.73 15.94
N SER A 68 -20.96 23.42 15.34
CA SER A 68 -22.36 23.05 15.50
C SER A 68 -22.67 21.79 14.70
N GLU A 69 -23.76 21.10 15.04
CA GLU A 69 -24.20 19.91 14.28
C GLU A 69 -24.45 20.26 12.81
N ASP A 70 -25.11 21.38 12.54
CA ASP A 70 -25.46 21.79 11.17
C ASP A 70 -24.20 22.09 10.34
N ASP A 71 -23.21 22.78 10.94
CA ASP A 71 -21.93 23.07 10.29
C ASP A 71 -21.13 21.80 10.06
N TYR A 72 -21.09 20.90 11.04
CA TYR A 72 -20.44 19.60 10.92
C TYR A 72 -21.04 18.77 9.79
N GLN A 73 -22.37 18.64 9.74
CA GLN A 73 -23.05 17.89 8.69
C GLN A 73 -22.80 18.51 7.31
N SER A 74 -22.82 19.84 7.21
CA SER A 74 -22.54 20.54 5.96
C SER A 74 -21.11 20.26 5.46
N LEU A 75 -20.11 20.51 6.32
CA LEU A 75 -18.69 20.30 6.01
C LEU A 75 -18.39 18.82 5.72
N GLN A 76 -18.84 17.92 6.58
CA GLN A 76 -18.63 16.47 6.41
C GLN A 76 -19.19 15.99 5.06
N ASN A 77 -20.39 16.45 4.67
CA ASN A 77 -20.98 16.03 3.40
C ASN A 77 -20.22 16.54 2.18
N VAL A 78 -19.61 17.73 2.25
CA VAL A 78 -18.77 18.26 1.16
C VAL A 78 -17.52 17.41 1.01
N TYR A 79 -16.74 17.23 2.07
CA TYR A 79 -15.48 16.49 2.01
C TYR A 79 -15.68 14.99 1.78
N ARG A 80 -16.79 14.40 2.28
CA ARG A 80 -17.15 13.00 1.98
C ARG A 80 -17.41 12.79 0.48
N ARG A 81 -18.06 13.75 -0.19
CA ARG A 81 -18.25 13.68 -1.66
C ARG A 81 -16.91 13.78 -2.39
N GLN A 82 -16.00 14.63 -1.92
CA GLN A 82 -14.66 14.76 -2.49
C GLN A 82 -13.86 13.46 -2.31
N ALA A 83 -13.88 12.86 -1.13
CA ALA A 83 -13.23 11.57 -0.86
C ALA A 83 -13.75 10.46 -1.79
N VAL A 84 -15.08 10.39 -2.00
CA VAL A 84 -15.68 9.43 -2.95
C VAL A 84 -15.22 9.68 -4.39
N SER A 85 -15.02 10.94 -4.79
CA SER A 85 -14.52 11.28 -6.12
C SER A 85 -13.09 10.79 -6.31
N ILE A 86 -12.21 11.05 -5.35
CA ILE A 86 -10.80 10.66 -5.38
C ILE A 86 -10.66 9.13 -5.44
N LEU A 87 -11.43 8.39 -4.62
CA LEU A 87 -11.40 6.92 -4.64
C LEU A 87 -11.83 6.34 -6.00
N LYS A 88 -12.79 6.97 -6.68
CA LYS A 88 -13.20 6.55 -8.03
C LYS A 88 -12.13 6.82 -9.07
N GLU A 89 -11.42 7.94 -8.93
CA GLU A 89 -10.31 8.30 -9.81
C GLU A 89 -9.13 7.34 -9.62
N GLU A 90 -8.77 7.02 -8.37
CA GLU A 90 -7.77 6.03 -8.00
C GLU A 90 -8.11 4.64 -8.60
N GLU A 91 -9.37 4.19 -8.48
CA GLU A 91 -9.83 2.97 -9.15
C GLU A 91 -9.73 3.03 -10.68
N GLY A 92 -10.00 4.20 -11.28
CA GLY A 92 -9.89 4.43 -12.72
C GLY A 92 -8.45 4.31 -13.21
N VAL A 93 -7.51 4.89 -12.46
CA VAL A 93 -6.06 4.79 -12.71
C VAL A 93 -5.58 3.35 -12.55
N LEU A 94 -6.01 2.63 -11.50
CA LEU A 94 -5.67 1.22 -11.31
C LEU A 94 -6.19 0.33 -12.46
N LYS A 95 -7.37 0.63 -13.01
CA LYS A 95 -7.94 -0.07 -14.17
C LYS A 95 -7.23 0.28 -15.48
N ALA A 96 -6.74 1.52 -15.63
CA ALA A 96 -5.99 1.97 -16.80
C ALA A 96 -4.52 1.52 -16.79
N GLY A 97 -3.92 1.33 -15.61
CA GLY A 97 -2.55 0.88 -15.39
C GLY A 97 -2.36 -0.64 -15.32
N ALA A 98 -3.43 -1.43 -15.23
CA ALA A 98 -3.34 -2.88 -15.40
C ALA A 98 -2.89 -3.20 -16.84
N PRO A 99 -1.97 -4.15 -17.08
CA PRO A 99 -1.57 -4.52 -18.43
C PRO A 99 -2.73 -5.26 -19.10
N VAL A 100 -3.67 -4.48 -19.66
CA VAL A 100 -4.75 -4.97 -20.54
C VAL A 100 -4.15 -5.78 -21.70
N LEU A 101 -2.91 -5.46 -22.09
CA LEU A 101 -2.14 -6.15 -23.13
C LEU A 101 -1.75 -7.60 -22.75
N GLU A 102 -1.41 -7.87 -21.49
CA GLU A 102 -1.01 -9.22 -21.05
C GLU A 102 -2.22 -10.15 -20.96
N LYS A 103 -3.33 -9.64 -20.41
CA LYS A 103 -4.57 -10.43 -20.28
C LYS A 103 -5.22 -10.68 -21.65
N ALA A 104 -5.18 -9.71 -22.57
CA ALA A 104 -5.73 -9.89 -23.92
C ALA A 104 -4.91 -10.88 -24.76
N ALA A 105 -3.58 -10.86 -24.65
CA ALA A 105 -2.72 -11.84 -25.32
C ALA A 105 -2.98 -13.26 -24.79
N VAL A 106 -3.04 -13.42 -23.47
CA VAL A 106 -3.34 -14.71 -22.83
C VAL A 106 -4.73 -15.24 -23.23
N ILE A 107 -5.75 -14.38 -23.27
CA ILE A 107 -7.10 -14.79 -23.71
C ILE A 107 -7.09 -15.23 -25.18
N SER A 108 -6.39 -14.49 -26.06
CA SER A 108 -6.32 -14.82 -27.49
C SER A 108 -5.64 -16.17 -27.75
N ASP A 109 -4.60 -16.50 -26.98
CA ASP A 109 -3.87 -17.76 -27.14
C ASP A 109 -4.70 -18.95 -26.64
N ILE A 110 -5.44 -18.78 -25.54
CA ILE A 110 -6.37 -19.80 -25.02
C ILE A 110 -7.49 -20.07 -26.03
N GLU A 111 -8.08 -19.03 -26.64
CA GLU A 111 -9.15 -19.20 -27.63
C GLU A 111 -8.70 -20.00 -28.85
N LYS A 112 -7.48 -19.75 -29.35
CA LYS A 112 -6.91 -20.49 -30.49
C LYS A 112 -6.66 -21.96 -30.18
N GLU A 113 -6.20 -22.27 -28.97
CA GLU A 113 -5.94 -23.65 -28.54
C GLU A 113 -7.25 -24.45 -28.46
N ILE A 114 -8.29 -23.85 -27.88
CA ILE A 114 -9.62 -24.46 -27.78
C ILE A 114 -10.21 -24.71 -29.18
N GLU A 115 -10.13 -23.74 -30.09
CA GLU A 115 -10.66 -23.89 -31.45
C GLU A 115 -9.94 -25.00 -32.23
N ALA A 116 -8.62 -25.09 -32.09
CA ALA A 116 -7.82 -26.15 -32.72
C ALA A 116 -8.19 -27.55 -32.20
N GLU A 117 -8.44 -27.69 -30.90
CA GLU A 117 -8.87 -28.96 -30.29
C GLU A 117 -10.26 -29.37 -30.77
N ILE A 118 -11.22 -28.43 -30.80
CA ILE A 118 -12.57 -28.67 -31.31
C ILE A 118 -12.53 -29.12 -32.78
N GLU A 119 -11.75 -28.43 -33.62
CA GLU A 119 -11.63 -28.82 -35.03
C GLU A 119 -11.03 -30.21 -35.22
N ALA A 120 -9.99 -30.55 -34.44
CA ALA A 120 -9.36 -31.85 -34.49
C ALA A 120 -10.36 -32.97 -34.14
N GLU A 121 -11.18 -32.75 -33.11
CA GLU A 121 -12.19 -33.71 -32.66
C GLU A 121 -13.35 -33.83 -33.66
N VAL A 122 -13.80 -32.71 -34.25
CA VAL A 122 -14.82 -32.72 -35.31
C VAL A 122 -14.31 -33.49 -36.54
N ARG A 123 -13.03 -33.36 -36.90
CA ARG A 123 -12.40 -34.13 -38.00
C ARG A 123 -12.40 -35.63 -37.71
N ARG A 124 -12.05 -36.04 -36.49
CA ARG A 124 -12.08 -37.45 -36.06
C ARG A 124 -13.49 -38.05 -36.14
N LEU A 125 -14.49 -37.33 -35.64
CA LEU A 125 -15.89 -37.78 -35.69
C LEU A 125 -16.41 -37.92 -37.13
N ARG A 126 -15.97 -37.04 -38.05
CA ARG A 126 -16.32 -37.13 -39.47
C ARG A 126 -15.68 -38.34 -40.15
N GLN A 127 -14.45 -38.73 -39.78
CA GLN A 127 -13.78 -39.91 -40.33
C GLN A 127 -14.42 -41.21 -39.82
N GLN A 128 -14.74 -41.31 -38.52
CA GLN A 128 -15.44 -42.47 -37.96
C GLN A 128 -16.83 -42.72 -38.56
N LYS A 129 -17.52 -41.67 -39.03
CA LYS A 129 -18.80 -41.80 -39.73
C LYS A 129 -18.67 -42.15 -41.23
N LYS A 130 -17.48 -42.02 -41.81
CA LYS A 130 -17.24 -42.29 -43.24
C LYS A 130 -16.77 -43.73 -43.48
N ASP A 131 -16.18 -44.37 -42.47
CA ASP A 131 -15.69 -45.75 -42.51
C ASP A 131 -16.69 -46.79 -41.97
N ARG A 132 -17.95 -46.39 -41.74
CA ARG A 132 -19.03 -47.25 -41.25
C ARG A 132 -20.23 -47.21 -42.21
#